data_AF-A0A9P7AXY1-F1
#
_entry.id   AF-A0A9P7AXY1-F1
#
_cell.length_a   1.000
_cell.length_b   1.000
_cell.length_c   1.000
_cell.angle_alpha   90.00
_cell.angle_beta   90.00
_cell.angle_gamma   90.00
#
_symmetry.space_group_name_H-M   'P 1'
#
loop_
_entity.id
_entity.type
_entity.pdbx_description
1 polymer ?
#
loop_
_entity_poly.entity_id
_entity_poly.type
_entity_poly.pdbx_seq_one_letter_code
_entity_poly.pdbx_strand_id
1 'polypeptide(L)'
;MAGDSAEPAKALEFKEKGNKCFQAGNYTEAEALYTKAINYDPDNPLLYTNRTLTLLRLRLYTRVVSDALTSIALMPENMKAYYHLAQAHIALGRPSEALASSRKAHAFCVEEIHRGGKGASSIGPITELVLRCKKEDWEEREDVRLRGREGLLGEVVEALGKGDSVEGTRGKIEEVRRVFDEAGLVDREARRRKVPDWCVDDITFAVMLDPVVTKTGQSYDRSSIMEHLKRSPTDPLTREPLRIEDLRPNLALKAACEEFIQENGWAVDW
;
A
#
# COMPACT_ATOMS: atom_id res chain seq x y z
N MET A 1 -28.99 -32.93 -14.45
CA MET A 1 -28.18 -32.21 -15.44
C MET A 1 -29.12 -31.35 -16.27
N ALA A 2 -29.27 -30.08 -15.87
CA ALA A 2 -29.93 -29.04 -16.66
C ALA A 2 -28.88 -27.94 -16.79
N GLY A 3 -28.60 -27.52 -18.03
CA GLY A 3 -27.55 -26.55 -18.32
C GLY A 3 -27.89 -25.21 -17.70
N ASP A 4 -27.05 -24.74 -16.79
CA ASP A 4 -27.07 -23.36 -16.35
C ASP A 4 -26.26 -22.58 -17.38
N SER A 5 -26.89 -22.28 -18.51
CA SER A 5 -26.33 -21.30 -19.43
C SER A 5 -26.28 -19.99 -18.68
N ALA A 6 -25.08 -19.45 -18.45
CA ALA A 6 -24.91 -18.09 -17.96
C ALA A 6 -25.87 -17.17 -18.73
N GLU A 7 -26.52 -16.26 -18.01
CA GLU A 7 -27.44 -15.27 -18.58
C GLU A 7 -26.83 -13.86 -18.45
N PRO A 8 -25.81 -13.49 -19.25
CA PRO A 8 -25.12 -12.21 -19.16
C PRO A 8 -26.04 -10.99 -19.21
N ALA A 9 -27.16 -11.08 -19.93
CA ALA A 9 -28.13 -9.99 -20.02
C ALA A 9 -28.83 -9.74 -18.67
N LYS A 10 -29.25 -10.80 -17.96
CA LYS A 10 -29.81 -10.68 -16.61
C LYS A 10 -28.76 -10.23 -15.61
N ALA A 11 -27.55 -10.77 -15.70
CA ALA A 11 -26.44 -10.34 -14.85
C ALA A 11 -26.15 -8.84 -15.02
N LEU A 12 -26.13 -8.35 -16.26
CA LEU A 12 -25.96 -6.93 -16.58
C LEU A 12 -27.08 -6.07 -15.97
N GLU A 13 -28.34 -6.50 -16.05
CA GLU A 13 -29.47 -5.80 -15.45
C GLU A 13 -29.32 -5.65 -13.92
N PHE A 14 -29.00 -6.75 -13.23
CA PHE A 14 -28.77 -6.72 -11.79
C PHE A 14 -27.53 -5.91 -11.41
N LYS A 15 -26.47 -5.97 -12.21
CA LYS A 15 -25.27 -5.14 -12.04
C LYS A 15 -25.61 -3.65 -12.14
N GLU A 16 -26.39 -3.22 -13.14
CA GLU A 16 -26.79 -1.81 -13.27
C GLU A 16 -27.73 -1.34 -12.15
N LYS A 17 -28.64 -2.22 -11.68
CA LYS A 17 -29.42 -1.94 -10.47
C LYS A 17 -28.51 -1.78 -9.24
N GLY A 18 -27.53 -2.67 -9.08
CA GLY A 18 -26.52 -2.60 -8.02
C GLY A 18 -25.70 -1.31 -8.06
N ASN A 19 -25.28 -0.88 -9.26
CA ASN A 19 -24.59 0.40 -9.49
C ASN A 19 -25.43 1.59 -8.99
N LYS A 20 -26.73 1.61 -9.30
CA LYS A 20 -27.65 2.68 -8.85
C LYS A 20 -27.79 2.70 -7.33
N CYS A 21 -27.97 1.53 -6.69
CA CYS A 21 -28.03 1.43 -5.23
C CYS A 21 -26.73 1.88 -4.58
N PHE A 22 -25.58 1.51 -5.16
CA PHE A 22 -24.26 1.93 -4.69
C PHE A 22 -24.09 3.45 -4.75
N GLN A 23 -24.47 4.08 -5.88
CA GLN A 23 -24.43 5.53 -6.04
C GLN A 23 -25.37 6.26 -5.08
N ALA A 24 -26.49 5.64 -4.70
CA ALA A 24 -27.41 6.15 -3.70
C ALA A 24 -26.94 5.93 -2.25
N GLY A 25 -25.78 5.29 -2.03
CA GLY A 25 -25.27 4.96 -0.69
C GLY A 25 -25.93 3.74 -0.02
N ASN A 26 -26.83 3.05 -0.73
CA ASN A 26 -27.54 1.88 -0.24
C ASN A 26 -26.70 0.60 -0.47
N TYR A 27 -25.61 0.48 0.28
CA TYR A 27 -24.60 -0.58 0.07
C TYR A 27 -25.13 -1.99 0.33
N THR A 28 -26.01 -2.20 1.31
CA THR A 28 -26.59 -3.53 1.59
C THR A 28 -27.43 -4.03 0.41
N GLU A 29 -28.26 -3.17 -0.19
CA GLU A 29 -29.06 -3.55 -1.36
C GLU A 29 -28.17 -3.74 -2.60
N ALA A 30 -27.15 -2.89 -2.77
CA ALA A 30 -26.18 -3.06 -3.84
C ALA A 30 -25.48 -4.42 -3.77
N GLU A 31 -25.07 -4.86 -2.57
CA GLU A 31 -24.45 -6.16 -2.34
C GLU A 31 -25.37 -7.34 -2.73
N ALA A 32 -26.65 -7.26 -2.34
CA ALA A 32 -27.66 -8.25 -2.72
C ALA A 32 -27.86 -8.31 -4.25
N LEU A 33 -27.88 -7.15 -4.91
CA LEU A 33 -28.02 -7.06 -6.37
C LEU A 33 -26.79 -7.57 -7.11
N TYR A 34 -25.57 -7.25 -6.67
CA TYR A 34 -24.36 -7.83 -7.25
C TYR A 34 -24.29 -9.35 -7.04
N THR A 35 -24.76 -9.84 -5.89
CA THR A 35 -24.83 -11.29 -5.63
C THR A 35 -25.79 -11.98 -6.60
N LYS A 36 -26.96 -11.37 -6.87
CA LYS A 36 -27.87 -11.85 -7.93
C LYS A 36 -27.18 -11.83 -9.29
N ALA A 37 -26.47 -10.76 -9.63
CA ALA A 37 -25.73 -10.68 -10.90
C ALA A 37 -24.70 -11.81 -11.05
N ILE A 38 -23.93 -12.10 -9.99
CA ILE A 38 -22.93 -13.19 -9.97
C ILE A 38 -23.61 -14.56 -10.16
N ASN A 39 -24.78 -14.79 -9.58
CA ASN A 39 -25.50 -16.05 -9.79
C ASN A 39 -25.91 -16.27 -11.25
N TYR A 40 -26.12 -15.19 -12.02
CA TYR A 40 -26.44 -15.28 -13.45
C TYR A 40 -25.20 -15.32 -14.37
N ASP A 41 -24.04 -14.84 -13.90
CA ASP A 41 -22.79 -14.78 -14.67
C ASP A 41 -21.58 -14.93 -13.73
N PRO A 42 -21.32 -16.16 -13.23
CA PRO A 42 -20.30 -16.41 -12.21
C PRO A 42 -18.87 -16.29 -12.74
N ASP A 43 -18.66 -16.30 -14.05
CA ASP A 43 -17.32 -16.21 -14.66
C ASP A 43 -16.91 -14.75 -14.97
N ASN A 44 -17.73 -13.77 -14.57
CA ASN A 44 -17.47 -12.37 -14.83
C ASN A 44 -16.72 -11.66 -13.69
N PRO A 45 -15.41 -11.38 -13.85
CA PRO A 45 -14.57 -10.79 -12.79
C PRO A 45 -15.04 -9.39 -12.35
N LEU A 46 -15.70 -8.64 -13.24
CA LEU A 46 -16.13 -7.28 -12.95
C LEU A 46 -17.26 -7.24 -11.92
N LEU A 47 -18.09 -8.30 -11.85
CA LEU A 47 -19.16 -8.39 -10.85
C LEU A 47 -18.60 -8.56 -9.44
N TYR A 48 -17.60 -9.42 -9.29
CA TYR A 48 -16.85 -9.55 -8.04
C TYR A 48 -16.14 -8.25 -7.68
N THR A 49 -15.48 -7.59 -8.64
CA THR A 49 -14.83 -6.29 -8.40
C THR A 49 -15.82 -5.22 -7.93
N ASN A 50 -17.01 -5.13 -8.52
CA ASN A 50 -18.03 -4.18 -8.06
C ASN A 50 -18.56 -4.53 -6.66
N ARG A 51 -18.71 -5.83 -6.36
CA ARG A 51 -19.12 -6.29 -5.03
C ARG A 51 -18.04 -6.01 -3.98
N THR A 52 -16.74 -6.19 -4.29
CA THR A 52 -15.64 -5.86 -3.36
C THR A 52 -15.68 -4.40 -2.91
N LEU A 53 -15.92 -3.46 -3.82
CA LEU A 53 -16.05 -2.04 -3.46
C LEU A 53 -17.24 -1.79 -2.52
N THR A 54 -18.36 -2.46 -2.75
CA THR A 54 -19.53 -2.42 -1.87
C THR A 54 -19.22 -3.01 -0.49
N LEU A 55 -18.56 -4.16 -0.44
CA LEU A 55 -18.16 -4.83 0.79
C LEU A 55 -17.15 -4.01 1.61
N LEU A 56 -16.24 -3.28 0.95
CA LEU A 56 -15.35 -2.31 1.60
C LEU A 56 -16.14 -1.20 2.31
N ARG A 57 -17.18 -0.66 1.67
CA ARG A 57 -18.07 0.34 2.30
C ARG A 57 -18.84 -0.22 3.50
N LEU A 58 -19.17 -1.51 3.45
CA LEU A 58 -19.79 -2.25 4.56
C LEU A 58 -18.78 -2.76 5.61
N ARG A 59 -17.47 -2.53 5.41
CA ARG A 59 -16.38 -3.01 6.28
C ARG A 59 -16.33 -4.54 6.45
N LEU A 60 -16.80 -5.28 5.45
CA LEU A 60 -16.81 -6.76 5.43
C LEU A 60 -15.52 -7.31 4.81
N TYR A 61 -14.38 -7.03 5.42
CA TYR A 61 -13.06 -7.22 4.80
C TYR A 61 -12.71 -8.67 4.44
N THR A 62 -13.12 -9.65 5.24
CA THR A 62 -12.91 -11.07 4.94
C THR A 62 -13.61 -11.50 3.65
N ARG A 63 -14.80 -10.93 3.38
CA ARG A 63 -15.53 -11.16 2.13
C ARG A 63 -14.91 -10.40 0.96
N VAL A 64 -14.36 -9.21 1.20
CA VAL A 64 -13.58 -8.48 0.18
C VAL A 64 -12.40 -9.34 -0.31
N VAL A 65 -11.65 -9.96 0.60
CA VAL A 65 -10.54 -10.86 0.25
C VAL A 65 -11.02 -12.00 -0.65
N SER A 66 -12.11 -12.69 -0.27
CA SER A 66 -12.64 -13.81 -1.07
C SER A 66 -13.07 -13.38 -2.48
N ASP A 67 -13.81 -12.27 -2.59
CA ASP A 67 -14.29 -11.79 -3.89
C ASP A 67 -13.15 -11.24 -4.76
N ALA A 68 -12.18 -10.54 -4.15
CA ALA A 68 -11.04 -10.01 -4.88
C ALA A 68 -10.16 -11.15 -5.42
N LEU A 69 -9.90 -12.19 -4.62
CA LEU A 69 -9.17 -13.38 -5.07
C LEU A 69 -9.91 -14.13 -6.19
N THR A 70 -11.23 -14.24 -6.10
CA THR A 70 -12.05 -14.82 -7.19
C THR A 70 -11.93 -13.99 -8.46
N SER A 71 -12.04 -12.66 -8.35
CA SER A 71 -11.86 -11.77 -9.49
C SER A 71 -10.47 -11.85 -10.11
N ILE A 72 -9.41 -12.03 -9.30
CA ILE A 72 -8.03 -12.17 -9.75
C ILE A 72 -7.83 -13.52 -10.45
N ALA A 73 -8.44 -14.59 -9.95
CA ALA A 73 -8.39 -15.90 -10.58
C ALA A 73 -9.03 -15.88 -11.99
N LEU A 74 -10.12 -15.13 -12.16
CA LEU A 74 -10.79 -14.94 -13.45
C LEU A 74 -10.09 -13.93 -14.36
N MET A 75 -9.49 -12.87 -13.79
CA MET A 75 -8.75 -11.83 -14.52
C MET A 75 -7.48 -11.44 -13.76
N PRO A 76 -6.32 -12.07 -14.08
CA PRO A 76 -5.07 -11.84 -13.36
C PRO A 76 -4.50 -10.42 -13.45
N GLU A 77 -4.89 -9.61 -14.45
CA GLU A 77 -4.44 -8.21 -14.60
C GLU A 77 -5.46 -7.20 -14.03
N ASN A 78 -6.39 -7.62 -13.16
CA ASN A 78 -7.40 -6.73 -12.60
C ASN A 78 -6.83 -5.82 -11.50
N MET A 79 -6.33 -4.65 -11.90
CA MET A 79 -5.77 -3.62 -11.01
C MET A 79 -6.69 -3.29 -9.83
N LYS A 80 -8.01 -3.14 -10.06
CA LYS A 80 -8.97 -2.76 -9.01
C LYS A 80 -9.16 -3.86 -7.97
N ALA A 81 -9.17 -5.13 -8.41
CA ALA A 81 -9.26 -6.26 -7.49
C ALA A 81 -8.04 -6.31 -6.55
N TYR A 82 -6.83 -6.11 -7.08
CA TYR A 82 -5.63 -5.98 -6.25
C TYR A 82 -5.67 -4.78 -5.30
N TYR A 83 -6.17 -3.63 -5.76
CA TYR A 83 -6.32 -2.44 -4.93
C TYR A 83 -7.28 -2.68 -3.74
N HIS A 84 -8.46 -3.27 -4.00
CA HIS A 84 -9.41 -3.60 -2.93
C HIS A 84 -8.89 -4.70 -2.00
N LEU A 85 -8.16 -5.69 -2.55
CA LEU A 85 -7.51 -6.73 -1.77
C LEU A 85 -6.49 -6.14 -0.78
N ALA A 86 -5.64 -5.21 -1.25
CA ALA A 86 -4.69 -4.51 -0.41
C ALA A 86 -5.38 -3.70 0.70
N GLN A 87 -6.45 -2.97 0.38
CA GLN A 87 -7.23 -2.24 1.38
C GLN A 87 -7.83 -3.16 2.45
N ALA A 88 -8.34 -4.32 2.04
CA ALA A 88 -8.90 -5.31 2.97
C ALA A 88 -7.81 -5.92 3.86
N HIS A 89 -6.63 -6.22 3.33
CA HIS A 89 -5.51 -6.73 4.11
C HIS A 89 -5.01 -5.72 5.16
N ILE A 90 -4.89 -4.44 4.81
CA ILE A 90 -4.60 -3.38 5.78
C ILE A 90 -5.65 -3.36 6.89
N ALA A 91 -6.94 -3.36 6.53
CA ALA A 91 -8.02 -3.34 7.51
C ALA A 91 -8.08 -4.61 8.40
N LEU A 92 -7.45 -5.71 7.97
CA LEU A 92 -7.33 -6.95 8.71
C LEU A 92 -6.02 -7.06 9.50
N GLY A 93 -5.17 -6.03 9.50
CA GLY A 93 -3.87 -6.04 10.17
C GLY A 93 -2.87 -6.99 9.52
N ARG A 94 -2.87 -7.06 8.18
CA ARG A 94 -2.01 -7.93 7.38
C ARG A 94 -1.17 -7.11 6.38
N PRO A 95 -0.24 -6.29 6.86
CA PRO A 95 0.44 -5.30 6.02
C PRO A 95 1.37 -5.93 4.97
N SER A 96 2.00 -7.06 5.25
CA SER A 96 2.84 -7.76 4.27
C SER A 96 2.04 -8.25 3.05
N GLU A 97 0.87 -8.88 3.24
CA GLU A 97 -0.01 -9.27 2.14
C GLU A 97 -0.61 -8.05 1.41
N ALA A 98 -0.90 -6.97 2.15
CA ALA A 98 -1.36 -5.73 1.56
C ALA A 98 -0.30 -5.09 0.67
N LEU A 99 0.97 -5.10 1.09
CA LEU A 99 2.09 -4.58 0.32
C LEU A 99 2.28 -5.35 -0.99
N ALA A 100 2.18 -6.68 -0.94
CA ALA A 100 2.26 -7.52 -2.14
C ALA A 100 1.14 -7.17 -3.15
N SER A 101 -0.09 -7.04 -2.67
CA SER A 101 -1.25 -6.74 -3.51
C SER A 101 -1.24 -5.30 -4.04
N SER A 102 -0.85 -4.32 -3.22
CA SER A 102 -0.77 -2.91 -3.63
C SER A 102 0.32 -2.67 -4.67
N ARG A 103 1.48 -3.34 -4.55
CA ARG A 103 2.53 -3.32 -5.59
C ARG A 103 2.03 -3.83 -6.93
N LYS A 104 1.23 -4.90 -6.95
CA LYS A 104 0.59 -5.41 -8.17
C LYS A 104 -0.42 -4.41 -8.74
N ALA A 105 -1.28 -3.83 -7.90
CA ALA A 105 -2.21 -2.77 -8.34
C ALA A 105 -1.46 -1.59 -8.96
N HIS A 106 -0.38 -1.14 -8.34
CA HIS A 106 0.47 -0.05 -8.85
C HIS A 106 1.10 -0.41 -10.20
N ALA A 107 1.69 -1.61 -10.32
CA ALA A 107 2.30 -2.06 -11.57
C ALA A 107 1.29 -2.07 -12.73
N PHE A 108 0.11 -2.68 -12.53
CA PHE A 108 -0.94 -2.69 -13.55
C PHE A 108 -1.48 -1.29 -13.86
N CYS A 109 -1.57 -0.40 -12.87
CA CYS A 109 -1.97 0.99 -13.09
C CYS A 109 -0.96 1.73 -14.00
N VAL A 110 0.34 1.54 -13.76
CA VAL A 110 1.40 2.12 -14.61
C VAL A 110 1.37 1.52 -16.02
N GLU A 111 1.15 0.22 -16.16
CA GLU A 111 0.99 -0.42 -17.47
C GLU A 111 -0.22 0.12 -18.23
N GLU A 112 -1.37 0.30 -17.57
CA GLU A 112 -2.53 0.96 -18.17
C GLU A 112 -2.21 2.37 -18.65
N ILE A 113 -1.43 3.15 -17.88
CA ILE A 113 -0.99 4.49 -18.27
C ILE A 113 -0.15 4.44 -19.55
N HIS A 114 0.83 3.53 -19.61
CA HIS A 114 1.68 3.37 -20.80
C HIS A 114 0.90 2.95 -22.06
N ARG A 115 -0.20 2.21 -21.88
CA ARG A 115 -1.11 1.81 -22.97
C ARG A 115 -2.11 2.93 -23.35
N GLY A 116 -2.06 4.11 -22.73
CA GLY A 116 -3.01 5.21 -22.96
C GLY A 116 -4.38 5.01 -22.31
N GLY A 117 -4.46 4.13 -21.31
CA GLY A 117 -5.67 3.80 -20.55
C GLY A 117 -5.99 4.81 -19.44
N LYS A 118 -6.92 4.42 -18.57
CA LYS A 118 -7.46 5.30 -17.50
C LYS A 118 -6.67 5.23 -16.18
N GLY A 119 -5.51 4.58 -16.14
CA GLY A 119 -4.71 4.43 -14.91
C GLY A 119 -4.29 5.78 -14.28
N ALA A 120 -4.14 6.84 -15.09
CA ALA A 120 -3.75 8.18 -14.63
C ALA A 120 -4.70 8.80 -13.58
N SER A 121 -5.97 8.40 -13.55
CA SER A 121 -6.92 8.86 -12.52
C SER A 121 -6.80 8.09 -11.20
N SER A 122 -6.16 6.92 -11.21
CA SER A 122 -6.08 6.01 -10.07
C SER A 122 -4.68 5.93 -9.46
N ILE A 123 -3.65 6.42 -10.15
CA ILE A 123 -2.25 6.31 -9.71
C ILE A 123 -1.98 6.96 -8.35
N GLY A 124 -2.59 8.11 -8.06
CA GLY A 124 -2.42 8.81 -6.76
C GLY A 124 -2.88 7.96 -5.58
N PRO A 125 -4.18 7.58 -5.50
CA PRO A 125 -4.68 6.72 -4.43
C PRO A 125 -3.97 5.36 -4.31
N ILE A 126 -3.46 4.81 -5.41
CA ILE A 126 -2.70 3.56 -5.40
C ILE A 126 -1.29 3.77 -4.83
N THR A 127 -0.63 4.88 -5.21
CA THR A 127 0.69 5.27 -4.70
C THR A 127 0.64 5.47 -3.18
N GLU A 128 -0.36 6.22 -2.70
CA GLU A 128 -0.60 6.42 -1.28
C GLU A 128 -0.83 5.09 -0.54
N LEU A 129 -1.61 4.18 -1.12
CA LEU A 129 -1.84 2.86 -0.53
C LEU A 129 -0.54 2.05 -0.43
N VAL A 130 0.32 2.06 -1.45
CA VAL A 130 1.60 1.34 -1.40
C VAL A 130 2.51 1.92 -0.32
N LEU A 131 2.62 3.25 -0.23
CA LEU A 131 3.41 3.92 0.81
C LEU A 131 2.88 3.58 2.21
N ARG A 132 1.56 3.61 2.41
CA ARG A 132 0.93 3.17 3.65
C ARG A 132 1.25 1.71 3.98
N CYS A 133 1.16 0.80 3.01
CA CYS A 133 1.50 -0.61 3.23
C CYS A 133 2.97 -0.80 3.62
N LYS A 134 3.89 -0.04 3.00
CA LYS A 134 5.33 -0.07 3.34
C LYS A 134 5.58 0.38 4.77
N LYS A 135 4.90 1.45 5.21
CA LYS A 135 4.98 1.95 6.57
C LYS A 135 4.48 0.92 7.58
N GLU A 136 3.26 0.42 7.42
CA GLU A 136 2.67 -0.53 8.37
C GLU A 136 3.48 -1.85 8.43
N ASP A 137 4.02 -2.32 7.30
CA ASP A 137 4.90 -3.50 7.25
C ASP A 137 6.25 -3.26 7.97
N TRP A 138 6.79 -2.05 7.87
CA TRP A 138 7.99 -1.66 8.62
C TRP A 138 7.70 -1.51 10.13
N GLU A 139 6.57 -0.92 10.50
CA GLU A 139 6.15 -0.78 11.90
C GLU A 139 5.99 -2.16 12.57
N GLU A 140 5.38 -3.13 11.88
CA GLU A 140 5.27 -4.51 12.38
C GLU A 140 6.65 -5.15 12.60
N ARG A 141 7.58 -4.99 11.64
CA ARG A 141 8.96 -5.47 11.77
C ARG A 141 9.70 -4.82 12.93
N GLU A 142 9.53 -3.51 13.12
CA GLU A 142 10.12 -2.78 14.23
C GLU A 142 9.54 -3.19 15.58
N ASP A 143 8.23 -3.41 15.68
CA ASP A 143 7.59 -3.90 16.89
C ASP A 143 8.10 -5.29 17.29
N VAL A 144 8.38 -6.17 16.31
CA VAL A 144 9.02 -7.46 16.55
C VAL A 144 10.46 -7.27 17.04
N ARG A 145 11.23 -6.37 16.39
CA ARG A 145 12.62 -6.07 16.78
C ARG A 145 12.71 -5.54 18.21
N LEU A 146 11.82 -4.62 18.59
CA LEU A 146 11.79 -4.02 19.92
C LEU A 146 11.40 -5.04 20.99
N ARG A 147 10.37 -5.87 20.74
CA ARG A 147 9.98 -6.96 21.66
C ARG A 147 11.09 -7.99 21.84
N GLY A 148 11.79 -8.36 20.77
CA GLY A 148 12.94 -9.25 20.85
C GLY A 148 14.06 -8.69 21.72
N ARG A 149 14.30 -7.37 21.63
CA ARG A 149 15.29 -6.67 22.47
C ARG A 149 14.93 -6.67 23.95
N GLU A 150 13.66 -6.42 24.27
CA GLU A 150 13.16 -6.49 25.65
C GLU A 150 13.25 -7.92 26.22
N GLY A 151 12.94 -8.93 25.40
CA GLY A 151 13.12 -10.34 25.77
C GLY A 151 14.57 -10.67 26.11
N LEU A 152 15.51 -10.26 25.25
CA LEU A 152 16.95 -10.46 25.48
C LEU A 152 17.43 -9.78 26.77
N LEU A 153 16.97 -8.55 27.05
CA LEU A 153 17.28 -7.87 28.31
C LEU A 153 16.80 -8.69 29.51
N GLY A 154 15.59 -9.25 29.44
CA GLY A 154 15.04 -10.14 30.46
C GLY A 154 15.93 -11.37 30.71
N GLU A 155 16.33 -12.07 29.66
CA GLU A 155 17.20 -13.25 29.74
C GLU A 155 18.57 -12.93 30.38
N VAL A 156 19.19 -11.81 29.97
CA VAL A 156 20.48 -11.38 30.52
C VAL A 156 20.35 -11.03 32.01
N VAL A 157 19.28 -10.34 32.39
CA VAL A 157 19.01 -9.99 33.80
C VAL A 157 18.78 -11.25 34.64
N GLU A 158 18.03 -12.23 34.14
CA GLU A 158 17.81 -13.50 34.83
C GLU A 158 19.11 -14.30 34.99
N ALA A 159 19.92 -14.39 33.94
CA ALA A 159 21.20 -15.08 33.98
C ALA A 159 22.16 -14.47 35.01
N LEU A 160 22.21 -13.13 35.09
CA LEU A 160 23.00 -12.42 36.10
C LEU A 160 22.48 -12.67 37.53
N GLY A 161 21.17 -12.77 37.70
CA GLY A 161 20.52 -13.04 38.99
C GLY A 161 20.83 -14.40 39.63
N LYS A 162 21.39 -15.35 38.86
CA LYS A 162 21.78 -16.70 39.33
C LYS A 162 23.16 -16.76 40.00
N GLY A 163 23.86 -15.64 40.16
CA GLY A 163 25.17 -15.58 40.82
C GLY A 163 25.13 -15.49 42.35
N ASP A 164 26.16 -16.00 43.03
CA ASP A 164 26.22 -16.16 44.50
C ASP A 164 26.35 -14.87 45.34
N SER A 165 26.62 -13.71 44.73
CA SER A 165 26.82 -12.42 45.45
C SER A 165 25.68 -11.43 45.17
N VAL A 166 24.87 -11.12 46.19
CA VAL A 166 23.65 -10.30 46.07
C VAL A 166 23.95 -8.83 45.72
N GLU A 167 25.00 -8.25 46.30
CA GLU A 167 25.31 -6.82 46.17
C GLU A 167 26.04 -6.48 44.86
N GLY A 168 26.98 -7.35 44.43
CA GLY A 168 27.66 -7.21 43.15
C GLY A 168 26.78 -7.52 41.93
N THR A 169 25.77 -8.39 42.11
CA THR A 169 24.82 -8.76 41.05
C THR A 169 23.84 -7.62 40.77
N ARG A 170 23.39 -6.91 41.81
CA ARG A 170 22.48 -5.76 41.66
C ARG A 170 23.10 -4.64 40.82
N GLY A 171 24.36 -4.28 41.08
CA GLY A 171 25.07 -3.26 40.31
C GLY A 171 25.23 -3.62 38.83
N LYS A 172 25.54 -4.90 38.53
CA LYS A 172 25.64 -5.41 37.15
C LYS A 172 24.30 -5.37 36.41
N ILE A 173 23.19 -5.70 37.09
CA ILE A 173 21.85 -5.63 36.51
C ILE A 173 21.47 -4.18 36.18
N GLU A 174 21.78 -3.24 37.07
CA GLU A 174 21.56 -1.81 36.82
C GLU A 174 22.41 -1.29 35.65
N GLU A 175 23.68 -1.73 35.55
CA GLU A 175 24.55 -1.39 34.42
C GLU A 175 24.03 -1.95 33.09
N VAL A 176 23.60 -3.22 33.05
CA VAL A 176 23.02 -3.82 31.83
C VAL A 176 21.75 -3.10 31.41
N ARG A 177 20.86 -2.79 32.35
CA ARG A 177 19.66 -1.99 32.05
C ARG A 177 20.03 -0.63 31.48
N ARG A 178 21.00 0.06 32.09
CA ARG A 178 21.51 1.34 31.60
C ARG A 178 22.08 1.23 30.18
N VAL A 179 22.87 0.20 29.89
CA VAL A 179 23.45 -0.02 28.54
C VAL A 179 22.36 -0.30 27.50
N PHE A 180 21.34 -1.09 27.84
CA PHE A 180 20.21 -1.31 26.94
C PHE A 180 19.37 -0.04 26.75
N ASP A 181 19.13 0.73 27.81
CA ASP A 181 18.42 2.01 27.76
C ASP A 181 19.21 3.02 26.92
N GLU A 182 20.51 3.18 27.17
CA GLU A 182 21.43 4.00 26.36
C GLU A 182 21.44 3.53 24.91
N ALA A 183 21.52 2.22 24.63
CA ALA A 183 21.43 1.70 23.28
C ALA A 183 20.07 1.99 22.61
N GLY A 184 18.98 2.10 23.38
CA GLY A 184 17.65 2.50 22.87
C GLY A 184 17.46 4.00 22.71
N LEU A 185 18.07 4.78 23.58
CA LEU A 185 18.11 6.23 23.48
C LEU A 185 19.01 6.66 22.32
N VAL A 186 20.14 5.99 22.11
CA VAL A 186 21.00 6.18 20.93
C VAL A 186 20.24 5.77 19.65
N ASP A 187 19.47 4.68 19.64
CA ASP A 187 18.63 4.30 18.48
C ASP A 187 17.56 5.38 18.16
N ARG A 188 17.03 6.07 19.18
CA ARG A 188 16.01 7.14 19.05
C ARG A 188 16.59 8.53 18.77
N GLU A 189 17.72 8.90 19.39
CA GLU A 189 18.38 10.21 19.25
C GLU A 189 19.36 10.27 18.06
N ALA A 190 20.01 9.16 17.69
CA ALA A 190 20.95 9.14 16.56
C ALA A 190 20.25 9.14 15.19
N ARG A 191 19.00 8.66 15.10
CA ARG A 191 18.15 8.86 13.92
C ARG A 191 17.44 10.20 14.03
N ARG A 192 18.16 11.31 13.82
CA ARG A 192 17.51 12.57 13.43
C ARG A 192 16.73 12.24 12.15
N ARG A 193 15.41 12.10 12.27
CA ARG A 193 14.50 11.67 11.20
C ARG A 193 14.54 12.68 10.04
N LYS A 194 15.53 12.51 9.17
CA LYS A 194 15.71 13.33 7.98
C LYS A 194 15.59 12.42 6.77
N VAL A 195 14.61 12.72 5.93
CA VAL A 195 14.53 12.12 4.61
C VAL A 195 15.58 12.79 3.72
N PRO A 196 16.42 12.03 3.00
CA PRO A 196 17.36 12.59 2.06
C PRO A 196 16.64 13.38 0.96
N ASP A 197 17.14 14.57 0.63
CA ASP A 197 16.52 15.48 -0.33
C ASP A 197 16.27 14.80 -1.70
N TRP A 198 17.15 13.88 -2.12
CA TRP A 198 16.97 13.11 -3.37
C TRP A 198 15.78 12.15 -3.36
N CYS A 199 15.24 11.79 -2.19
CA CYS A 199 14.09 10.89 -2.05
C CYS A 199 12.76 11.65 -2.03
N VAL A 200 12.81 12.98 -1.89
CA VAL A 200 11.63 13.84 -1.74
C VAL A 200 11.14 14.32 -3.10
N ASP A 201 9.83 14.25 -3.31
CA ASP A 201 9.16 14.80 -4.48
C ASP A 201 8.97 16.32 -4.33
N ASP A 202 9.45 17.11 -5.29
CA ASP A 202 9.37 18.57 -5.22
C ASP A 202 7.94 19.14 -5.35
N ILE A 203 6.97 18.33 -5.78
CA ILE A 203 5.56 18.74 -5.89
C ILE A 203 4.82 18.51 -4.57
N THR A 204 4.93 17.30 -4.03
CA THR A 204 4.17 16.88 -2.84
C THR A 204 4.94 16.98 -1.53
N PHE A 205 6.27 17.14 -1.60
CA PHE A 205 7.21 17.06 -0.48
C PHE A 205 7.17 15.71 0.27
N ALA A 206 6.56 14.68 -0.33
CA ALA A 206 6.53 13.32 0.19
C ALA A 206 7.65 12.47 -0.44
N VAL A 207 7.92 11.30 0.15
CA VAL A 207 8.85 10.32 -0.43
C VAL A 207 8.34 9.81 -1.79
N MET A 208 9.23 9.76 -2.79
CA MET A 208 8.92 9.23 -4.11
C MET A 208 8.79 7.70 -4.08
N LEU A 209 7.71 7.18 -4.66
CA LEU A 209 7.49 5.75 -4.86
C LEU A 209 7.91 5.30 -6.27
N ASP A 210 7.52 6.08 -7.29
CA ASP A 210 7.77 5.77 -8.69
C ASP A 210 8.35 6.98 -9.41
N PRO A 211 9.62 7.34 -9.11
CA PRO A 211 10.24 8.53 -9.68
C PRO A 211 10.35 8.44 -11.21
N VAL A 212 9.94 9.50 -11.88
CA VAL A 212 10.10 9.72 -13.31
C VAL A 212 10.91 10.97 -13.54
N VAL A 213 11.81 10.91 -14.52
CA VAL A 213 12.65 12.03 -14.94
C VAL A 213 12.02 12.75 -16.12
N THR A 214 12.00 14.08 -16.06
CA THR A 214 11.59 14.95 -17.17
C THR A 214 12.75 15.14 -18.14
N LYS A 215 12.50 15.72 -19.31
CA LYS A 215 13.54 16.04 -20.30
C LYS A 215 14.60 17.04 -19.80
N THR A 216 14.30 17.78 -18.73
CA THR A 216 15.23 18.74 -18.10
C THR A 216 16.13 18.07 -17.06
N GLY A 217 15.93 16.77 -16.78
CA GLY A 217 16.72 15.99 -15.83
C GLY A 217 16.17 15.98 -14.39
N GLN A 218 15.12 16.76 -14.11
CA GLN A 218 14.47 16.77 -12.81
C GLN A 218 13.62 15.51 -12.62
N SER A 219 13.63 14.95 -11.41
CA SER A 219 12.77 13.81 -11.05
C SER A 219 11.61 14.24 -10.16
N TYR A 220 10.46 13.62 -10.37
CA TYR A 220 9.24 13.77 -9.59
C TYR A 220 8.61 12.40 -9.37
N ASP A 221 7.77 12.25 -8.35
CA ASP A 221 6.93 11.05 -8.26
C ASP A 221 5.95 11.02 -9.45
N ARG A 222 5.75 9.85 -10.07
CA ARG A 222 4.83 9.71 -11.21
C ARG A 222 3.43 10.25 -10.87
N SER A 223 2.92 9.96 -9.67
CA SER A 223 1.56 10.36 -9.32
C SER A 223 1.40 11.87 -9.25
N SER A 224 2.39 12.57 -8.71
CA SER A 224 2.37 14.03 -8.53
C SER A 224 2.53 14.77 -9.86
N ILE A 225 3.52 14.39 -10.68
CA ILE A 225 3.74 15.04 -11.98
C ILE A 225 2.59 14.78 -12.95
N MET A 226 1.98 13.60 -12.90
CA MET A 226 0.81 13.32 -13.73
C MET A 226 -0.38 14.17 -13.36
N GLU A 227 -0.61 14.42 -12.07
CA GLU A 227 -1.68 15.31 -11.62
C GLU A 227 -1.41 16.78 -12.01
N HIS A 228 -0.15 17.23 -11.90
CA HIS A 228 0.26 18.54 -12.39
C HIS A 228 0.01 18.70 -13.90
N LEU A 229 0.40 17.72 -14.71
CA LEU A 229 0.26 17.77 -16.17
C LEU A 229 -1.20 17.77 -16.66
N LYS A 230 -2.16 17.30 -15.85
CA LYS A 230 -3.59 17.46 -16.15
C LYS A 230 -4.03 18.92 -16.09
N ARG A 231 -3.36 19.74 -15.26
CA ARG A 231 -3.70 21.15 -15.01
C ARG A 231 -2.85 22.10 -15.84
N SER A 232 -1.56 21.78 -16.02
CA SER A 232 -0.59 22.61 -16.72
C SER A 232 0.38 21.74 -17.53
N PRO A 233 0.44 21.86 -18.87
CA PRO A 233 1.32 21.05 -19.73
C PRO A 233 2.76 21.60 -19.75
N THR A 234 3.31 21.90 -18.58
CA THR A 234 4.64 22.48 -18.41
C THR A 234 5.39 21.81 -17.27
N ASP A 235 6.72 21.81 -17.33
CA ASP A 235 7.57 21.36 -16.23
C ASP A 235 7.37 22.28 -15.00
N PRO A 236 7.14 21.71 -13.79
CA PRO A 236 6.84 22.50 -12.60
C PRO A 236 7.93 23.52 -12.23
N LEU A 237 9.20 23.17 -12.46
CA LEU A 237 10.36 23.97 -12.08
C LEU A 237 10.73 24.96 -13.19
N THR A 238 10.97 24.45 -14.40
CA THR A 238 11.52 25.23 -15.52
C THR A 238 10.46 25.96 -16.34
N ARG A 239 9.19 25.57 -16.21
CA ARG A 239 8.04 26.08 -16.99
C ARG A 239 8.10 25.78 -18.49
N GLU A 240 9.07 24.99 -18.94
CA GLU A 240 9.14 24.52 -20.32
C GLU A 240 7.97 23.60 -20.68
N PRO A 241 7.51 23.54 -21.94
CA PRO A 241 6.46 22.60 -22.34
C PRO A 241 6.84 21.15 -22.01
N LEU A 242 5.97 20.42 -21.31
CA LEU A 242 6.20 19.04 -20.90
C LEU A 242 4.93 18.22 -21.11
N ARG A 243 5.08 17.03 -21.70
CA ARG A 243 3.99 16.07 -21.93
C ARG A 243 4.26 14.78 -21.17
N ILE A 244 3.20 14.00 -20.95
CA ILE A 244 3.30 12.68 -20.30
C ILE A 244 4.26 11.75 -21.07
N GLU A 245 4.27 11.87 -22.40
CA GLU A 245 5.15 11.12 -23.31
C GLU A 245 6.63 11.48 -23.16
N ASP A 246 6.97 12.62 -22.54
CA ASP A 246 8.35 13.03 -22.28
C ASP A 246 8.90 12.40 -21.01
N LEU A 247 8.04 11.86 -20.12
CA LEU A 247 8.45 11.27 -18.86
C LEU A 247 9.14 9.93 -19.08
N ARG A 248 10.27 9.72 -18.39
CA ARG A 248 11.01 8.45 -18.43
C ARG A 248 11.16 7.88 -17.02
N PRO A 249 11.00 6.56 -16.80
CA PRO A 249 11.22 5.96 -15.49
C PRO A 249 12.66 6.18 -15.02
N ASN A 250 12.84 6.69 -13.80
CA ASN A 250 14.17 6.79 -13.17
C ASN A 250 14.43 5.56 -12.30
N LEU A 251 14.87 4.46 -12.95
CA LEU A 251 15.02 3.16 -12.28
C LEU A 251 16.06 3.17 -11.15
N ALA A 252 17.14 3.93 -11.32
CA ALA A 252 18.19 4.05 -10.31
C ALA A 252 17.67 4.77 -9.05
N LEU A 253 16.98 5.90 -9.25
CA LEU A 253 16.37 6.62 -8.14
C LEU A 253 15.27 5.80 -7.46
N LYS A 254 14.47 5.07 -8.25
CA LYS A 254 13.45 4.17 -7.72
C LYS A 254 14.04 3.11 -6.79
N ALA A 255 15.15 2.48 -7.19
CA ALA A 255 15.83 1.49 -6.36
C ALA A 255 16.36 2.12 -5.05
N ALA A 256 16.94 3.32 -5.13
CA ALA A 256 17.42 4.04 -3.95
C ALA A 256 16.29 4.44 -2.99
N CYS A 257 15.16 4.95 -3.50
CA CYS A 257 13.98 5.26 -2.69
C CYS A 257 13.38 3.99 -2.06
N GLU A 258 13.30 2.90 -2.82
CA GLU A 258 12.79 1.61 -2.34
C GLU A 258 13.60 1.08 -1.14
N GLU A 259 14.93 1.07 -1.27
CA GLU A 259 15.85 0.66 -0.21
C GLU A 259 15.73 1.58 1.03
N PHE A 260 15.69 2.90 0.81
CA PHE A 260 15.54 3.85 1.90
C PHE A 260 14.24 3.64 2.67
N ILE A 261 13.10 3.52 1.99
CA ILE A 261 11.79 3.32 2.61
C ILE A 261 11.70 1.95 3.30
N GLN A 262 12.35 0.93 2.77
CA GLN A 262 12.37 -0.41 3.37
C GLN A 262 12.99 -0.41 4.78
N GLU A 263 14.03 0.40 4.98
CA GLU A 263 14.73 0.55 6.26
C GLU A 263 14.16 1.68 7.14
N ASN A 264 13.42 2.61 6.52
CA ASN A 264 12.91 3.83 7.15
C ASN A 264 11.42 4.03 6.83
N GLY A 265 10.56 3.07 7.17
CA GLY A 265 9.12 3.17 6.90
C GLY A 265 8.45 4.40 7.52
N TRP A 266 9.02 4.94 8.61
CA TRP A 266 8.62 6.21 9.23
C TRP A 266 8.72 7.42 8.29
N ALA A 267 9.53 7.35 7.23
CA ALA A 267 9.71 8.43 6.26
C ALA A 267 8.46 8.71 5.40
N VAL A 268 7.50 7.79 5.39
CA VAL A 268 6.23 7.97 4.68
C VAL A 268 5.40 9.13 5.25
N ASP A 269 5.56 9.45 6.54
CA ASP A 269 4.86 10.57 7.19
C ASP A 269 5.74 11.84 7.32
N TRP A 270 6.87 11.91 6.60
CA TRP A 270 7.83 13.02 6.74
C TRP A 270 7.25 14.38 6.35
#